data_AF-A0A508WWE4-F1
#
_entry.id   AF-A0A508WWE4-F1
#
_cell.length_a   1.000
_cell.length_b   1.000
_cell.length_c   1.000
_cell.angle_alpha   90.00
_cell.angle_beta   90.00
_cell.angle_gamma   90.00
#
_symmetry.space_group_name_H-M   'P 1'
#
loop_
_entity.id
_entity.type
_entity.pdbx_description
1 polymer ?
#
loop_
_entity_poly.entity_id
_entity_poly.type
_entity_poly.pdbx_seq_one_letter_code
_entity_poly.pdbx_strand_id
1 'polypeptide(L)'
;MDALQALADIAEIIGAGATVVLTFIIFDYTKKRELFESTAQIQTEWQVHNQIILSDADLLAMETEMHPFGQITSAETKLMYAYFLKLNLAFNSWVGQSLHVDEKLATSTINNTINCLYSDRAFIRTHVFPRGYPHGFTQMIEEKWKLIETQGGKPLPMV
;
A
#
# COMPACT_ATOMS: atom_id res chain seq x y z
N MET A 1 -14.37 -19.82 54.92
CA MET A 1 -15.09 -20.02 53.65
C MET A 1 -14.96 -18.77 52.78
N ASP A 2 -15.13 -17.58 53.34
CA ASP A 2 -15.17 -16.30 52.62
C ASP A 2 -13.91 -15.93 51.81
N ALA A 3 -12.71 -16.25 52.31
CA ALA A 3 -11.46 -15.91 51.60
C ALA A 3 -11.24 -16.75 50.32
N LEU A 4 -11.71 -17.99 50.30
CA LEU A 4 -11.56 -18.88 49.13
C LEU A 4 -12.58 -18.54 48.04
N GLN A 5 -13.78 -18.12 48.45
CA GLN A 5 -14.82 -17.60 47.57
C GLN A 5 -14.37 -16.28 46.91
N ALA A 6 -13.82 -15.35 47.71
CA ALA A 6 -13.31 -14.08 47.18
C ALA A 6 -12.16 -14.26 46.18
N LEU A 7 -11.28 -15.24 46.38
CA LEU A 7 -10.22 -15.56 45.41
C LEU A 7 -10.77 -16.17 44.11
N ALA A 8 -11.81 -16.99 44.19
CA ALA A 8 -12.49 -17.54 43.03
C ALA A 8 -13.19 -16.44 42.21
N ASP A 9 -13.90 -15.52 42.88
CA ASP A 9 -14.57 -14.38 42.24
C ASP A 9 -13.55 -13.44 41.55
N ILE A 10 -12.39 -13.19 42.19
CA ILE A 10 -11.30 -12.40 41.60
C ILE A 10 -10.72 -13.12 40.37
N ALA A 11 -10.50 -14.43 40.45
CA ALA A 11 -10.00 -15.22 39.32
C ALA A 11 -10.98 -15.23 38.15
N GLU A 12 -12.28 -15.28 38.42
CA GLU A 12 -13.34 -15.22 37.41
C GLU A 12 -13.40 -13.86 36.73
N ILE A 13 -13.29 -12.76 37.49
CA ILE A 13 -13.20 -11.39 36.94
C ILE A 13 -11.94 -11.23 36.08
N ILE A 14 -10.79 -11.72 36.54
CA ILE A 14 -9.53 -11.68 35.77
C ILE A 14 -9.66 -12.51 34.49
N GLY A 15 -10.24 -13.71 34.56
CA GLY A 15 -10.48 -14.56 33.41
C GLY A 15 -11.43 -13.93 32.38
N ALA A 16 -12.51 -13.31 32.84
CA ALA A 16 -13.45 -12.57 32.00
C ALA A 16 -12.76 -11.36 31.33
N GLY A 17 -11.97 -10.59 32.09
CA GLY A 17 -11.19 -9.47 31.57
C GLY A 17 -10.18 -9.89 30.51
N ALA A 18 -9.43 -10.97 30.75
CA ALA A 18 -8.49 -11.54 29.79
C ALA A 18 -9.19 -12.00 28.51
N THR A 19 -10.38 -12.59 28.62
CA THR A 19 -11.18 -13.05 27.47
C THR A 19 -11.65 -11.88 26.60
N VAL A 20 -12.12 -10.78 27.22
CA VAL A 20 -12.53 -9.57 26.50
C VAL A 20 -11.34 -8.96 25.75
N VAL A 21 -10.19 -8.84 26.41
CA VAL A 21 -8.96 -8.32 25.80
C VAL A 21 -8.52 -9.20 24.63
N LEU A 22 -8.49 -10.52 24.81
CA LEU A 22 -8.12 -11.46 23.75
C LEU A 22 -9.09 -11.39 22.57
N THR A 23 -10.40 -11.30 22.84
CA THR A 23 -11.43 -11.15 21.79
C THR A 23 -11.21 -9.87 21.00
N PHE A 24 -10.89 -8.76 21.67
CA PHE A 24 -10.58 -7.50 20.99
C PHE A 24 -9.32 -7.59 20.13
N ILE A 25 -8.27 -8.24 20.62
CA ILE A 25 -7.03 -8.48 19.86
C ILE A 25 -7.31 -9.32 18.61
N ILE A 26 -8.07 -10.42 18.76
CA ILE A 26 -8.45 -11.29 17.63
C ILE A 26 -9.31 -10.52 16.62
N PHE A 27 -10.26 -9.73 17.10
CA PHE A 27 -11.13 -8.91 16.23
C PHE A 27 -10.33 -7.87 15.43
N ASP A 28 -9.45 -7.11 16.09
CA ASP A 28 -8.62 -6.11 15.41
C ASP A 28 -7.67 -6.77 14.40
N TYR A 29 -7.05 -7.89 14.78
CA TYR A 29 -6.20 -8.67 13.88
C TYR A 29 -6.96 -9.19 12.65
N THR A 30 -8.15 -9.77 12.86
CA THR A 30 -8.98 -10.33 11.78
C THR A 30 -9.42 -9.23 10.82
N LYS A 31 -9.91 -8.10 11.35
CA LYS A 31 -10.33 -6.95 10.53
C LYS A 31 -9.19 -6.41 9.67
N LYS A 32 -7.99 -6.23 10.25
CA LYS A 32 -6.83 -5.77 9.49
C LYS A 32 -6.43 -6.79 8.42
N ARG A 33 -6.51 -8.08 8.74
CA ARG A 33 -6.15 -9.16 7.82
C ARG A 33 -7.09 -9.21 6.63
N GLU A 34 -8.41 -9.13 6.87
CA GLU A 34 -9.41 -9.04 5.80
C GLU A 34 -9.17 -7.83 4.90
N LEU A 35 -8.85 -6.66 5.48
CA LEU A 35 -8.52 -5.46 4.71
C LEU A 35 -7.30 -5.68 3.80
N PHE A 36 -6.25 -6.32 4.31
CA PHE A 36 -5.06 -6.63 3.50
C PHE A 36 -5.34 -7.67 2.43
N GLU A 37 -6.01 -8.77 2.76
CA GLU A 37 -6.36 -9.81 1.78
C GLU A 37 -7.23 -9.23 0.66
N SER A 38 -8.23 -8.41 1.01
CA SER A 38 -9.05 -7.68 0.05
C SER A 38 -8.22 -6.71 -0.80
N THR A 39 -7.31 -5.95 -0.17
CA THR A 39 -6.43 -5.03 -0.91
C THR A 39 -5.53 -5.78 -1.88
N ALA A 40 -4.88 -6.85 -1.42
CA ALA A 40 -3.98 -7.67 -2.23
C ALA A 40 -4.72 -8.31 -3.42
N GLN A 41 -5.96 -8.77 -3.21
CA GLN A 41 -6.80 -9.28 -4.27
C GLN A 41 -7.12 -8.18 -5.30
N ILE A 42 -7.63 -7.02 -4.85
CA ILE A 42 -7.93 -5.88 -5.73
C ILE A 42 -6.68 -5.48 -6.53
N GLN A 43 -5.51 -5.43 -5.90
CA GLN A 43 -4.26 -5.10 -6.59
C GLN A 43 -3.82 -6.18 -7.59
N THR A 44 -4.13 -7.45 -7.33
CA THR A 44 -3.91 -8.54 -8.30
C THR A 44 -4.81 -8.38 -9.52
N GLU A 45 -6.08 -8.02 -9.31
CA GLU A 45 -7.02 -7.73 -10.41
C GLU A 45 -6.55 -6.52 -11.23
N TRP A 46 -6.07 -5.45 -10.58
CA TRP A 46 -5.45 -4.32 -11.27
C TRP A 46 -4.17 -4.70 -12.02
N GLN A 47 -3.35 -5.59 -11.46
CA GLN A 47 -2.16 -6.09 -12.15
C GLN A 47 -2.53 -6.78 -13.47
N VAL A 48 -3.56 -7.63 -13.45
CA VAL A 48 -4.08 -8.30 -14.65
C VAL A 48 -4.66 -7.28 -15.64
N HIS A 49 -5.48 -6.34 -15.17
CA HIS A 49 -6.03 -5.28 -16.01
C HIS A 49 -4.94 -4.47 -16.71
N ASN A 50 -3.92 -4.03 -15.97
CA ASN A 50 -2.79 -3.29 -16.50
C ASN A 50 -2.01 -4.10 -17.56
N GLN A 51 -1.85 -5.42 -17.35
CA GLN A 51 -1.22 -6.30 -18.33
C GLN A 51 -2.05 -6.47 -19.60
N ILE A 52 -3.38 -6.55 -19.49
CA ILE A 52 -4.28 -6.63 -20.65
C ILE A 52 -4.14 -5.38 -21.50
N ILE A 53 -4.20 -4.19 -20.89
CA ILE A 53 -4.06 -2.92 -21.63
C ILE A 53 -2.67 -2.81 -22.28
N LEU A 54 -1.61 -3.21 -21.58
CA LEU A 54 -0.26 -3.21 -22.14
C LEU A 54 -0.07 -4.19 -23.31
N SER A 55 -0.88 -5.24 -23.38
CA SER A 55 -0.77 -6.31 -24.39
C SER A 55 -1.63 -6.06 -25.63
N ASP A 56 -2.59 -5.14 -25.55
CA ASP A 56 -3.53 -4.81 -26.62
C ASP A 56 -3.29 -3.38 -27.13
N ALA A 57 -2.92 -3.27 -28.42
CA ALA A 57 -2.58 -1.99 -29.02
C ALA A 57 -3.78 -1.04 -29.14
N ASP A 58 -4.99 -1.58 -29.34
CA ASP A 58 -6.20 -0.79 -29.50
C ASP A 58 -6.66 -0.25 -28.13
N LEU A 59 -6.60 -1.07 -27.09
CA LEU A 59 -6.85 -0.62 -25.71
C LEU A 59 -5.86 0.46 -25.29
N LEU A 60 -4.58 0.28 -25.60
CA LEU A 60 -3.56 1.26 -25.27
C LEU A 60 -3.78 2.59 -26.02
N ALA A 61 -4.15 2.53 -27.30
CA ALA A 61 -4.48 3.73 -28.09
C ALA A 61 -5.69 4.46 -27.52
N MET A 62 -6.74 3.73 -27.14
CA MET A 62 -7.90 4.30 -26.46
C MET A 62 -7.53 4.98 -25.14
N GLU A 63 -6.67 4.37 -24.33
CA GLU A 63 -6.18 5.01 -23.09
C GLU A 63 -5.35 6.28 -23.36
N THR A 64 -4.54 6.29 -24.44
CA THR A 64 -3.81 7.50 -24.85
C THR A 64 -4.76 8.62 -25.26
N GLU A 65 -5.79 8.31 -26.06
CA GLU A 65 -6.75 9.29 -26.58
C GLU A 65 -7.70 9.83 -25.50
N MET A 66 -8.11 8.99 -24.56
CA MET A 66 -9.08 9.34 -23.52
C MET A 66 -8.44 9.78 -22.21
N HIS A 67 -7.12 9.98 -22.17
CA HIS A 67 -6.41 10.32 -20.94
C HIS A 67 -6.94 11.64 -20.33
N PRO A 68 -7.49 11.62 -19.10
CA PRO A 68 -8.18 12.79 -18.56
C PRO A 68 -7.23 13.84 -17.95
N PHE A 69 -5.94 13.53 -17.81
CA PHE A 69 -4.95 14.37 -17.12
C PHE A 69 -3.94 15.01 -18.08
N GLY A 70 -4.43 15.51 -19.20
CA GLY A 70 -3.64 16.15 -20.24
C GLY A 70 -3.38 15.24 -21.44
N GLN A 71 -2.51 15.68 -22.34
CA GLN A 71 -2.09 14.87 -23.49
C GLN A 71 -0.87 14.04 -23.12
N ILE A 72 -0.90 12.76 -23.45
CA ILE A 72 0.23 11.85 -23.32
C ILE A 72 0.44 11.13 -24.65
N THR A 73 1.68 10.70 -24.89
CA THR A 73 2.01 9.84 -26.02
C THR A 73 1.70 8.38 -25.71
N SER A 74 1.66 7.52 -26.74
CA SER A 74 1.53 6.07 -26.56
C SER A 74 2.69 5.50 -25.70
N ALA A 75 3.91 6.03 -25.85
CA ALA A 75 5.06 5.63 -25.04
C ALA A 75 4.87 6.00 -23.56
N GLU A 76 4.38 7.21 -23.29
CA GLU A 76 4.05 7.66 -21.93
C GLU A 76 2.87 6.89 -21.34
N THR A 77 1.91 6.46 -22.17
CA THR A 77 0.81 5.59 -21.72
C THR A 77 1.35 4.24 -21.24
N LYS A 78 2.27 3.61 -22.01
CA LYS A 78 2.96 2.38 -21.56
C LYS A 78 3.73 2.60 -20.27
N LEU A 79 4.42 3.74 -20.17
CA LEU A 79 5.19 4.12 -18.98
C LEU A 79 4.28 4.31 -17.75
N MET A 80 3.14 4.97 -17.91
CA MET A 80 2.11 5.14 -16.89
C MET A 80 1.63 3.77 -16.36
N TYR A 81 1.31 2.83 -17.24
CA TYR A 81 0.93 1.49 -16.83
C TYR A 81 2.06 0.73 -16.13
N ALA A 82 3.30 0.87 -16.59
CA ALA A 82 4.45 0.32 -15.86
C ALA A 82 4.60 0.91 -14.45
N TYR A 83 4.26 2.19 -14.25
CA TYR A 83 4.22 2.80 -12.92
C TYR A 83 3.08 2.29 -12.06
N PHE A 84 1.88 2.03 -12.62
CA PHE A 84 0.82 1.37 -11.87
C PHE A 84 1.25 0.01 -11.33
N LEU A 85 1.91 -0.83 -12.15
CA LEU A 85 2.41 -2.14 -11.69
C LEU A 85 3.38 -2.00 -10.49
N LYS A 86 4.31 -1.03 -10.55
CA LYS A 86 5.28 -0.79 -9.47
C LYS A 86 4.62 -0.24 -8.20
N LEU A 87 3.73 0.74 -8.36
CA LEU A 87 3.07 1.40 -7.24
C LEU A 87 2.05 0.48 -6.55
N ASN A 88 1.40 -0.43 -7.27
CA ASN A 88 0.52 -1.45 -6.68
C ASN A 88 1.29 -2.36 -5.70
N LEU A 89 2.53 -2.72 -6.02
CA LEU A 89 3.40 -3.47 -5.12
C LEU A 89 3.72 -2.68 -3.84
N ALA A 90 4.15 -1.43 -3.98
CA ALA A 90 4.42 -0.56 -2.83
C ALA A 90 3.15 -0.28 -2.01
N PHE A 91 1.98 -0.19 -2.64
CA PHE A 91 0.71 0.00 -1.98
C PHE A 91 0.32 -1.21 -1.13
N ASN A 92 0.48 -2.43 -1.66
CA ASN A 92 0.31 -3.67 -0.90
C ASN A 92 1.24 -3.71 0.32
N SER A 93 2.52 -3.37 0.15
CA SER A 93 3.46 -3.29 1.27
C SER A 93 3.06 -2.24 2.31
N TRP A 94 2.58 -1.08 1.88
CA TRP A 94 2.16 0.00 2.78
C TRP A 94 0.93 -0.40 3.63
N VAL A 95 -0.07 -1.04 3.02
CA VAL A 95 -1.22 -1.59 3.78
C VAL A 95 -0.76 -2.73 4.69
N GLY A 96 0.13 -3.60 4.21
CA GLY A 96 0.67 -4.75 4.94
C GLY A 96 1.53 -4.42 6.16
N GLN A 97 2.14 -3.23 6.22
CA GLN A 97 2.88 -2.77 7.40
C GLN A 97 2.03 -2.79 8.69
N SER A 98 0.73 -2.48 8.56
CA SER A 98 -0.22 -2.50 9.69
C SER A 98 -0.49 -3.89 10.28
N LEU A 99 -0.05 -4.95 9.60
CA LEU A 99 -0.25 -6.35 9.94
C LEU A 99 0.99 -7.08 10.45
N HIS A 100 2.10 -6.37 10.67
CA HIS A 100 3.40 -6.95 11.06
C HIS A 100 3.95 -7.98 10.07
N VAL A 101 3.53 -7.94 8.80
CA VAL A 101 4.17 -8.69 7.72
C VAL A 101 5.53 -8.03 7.48
N ASP A 102 6.61 -8.70 7.90
CA ASP A 102 8.02 -8.28 7.82
C ASP A 102 8.22 -6.80 7.48
N GLU A 103 8.18 -5.96 8.52
CA GLU A 103 8.25 -4.50 8.39
C GLU A 103 9.48 -4.04 7.61
N LYS A 104 10.60 -4.79 7.70
CA LYS A 104 11.81 -4.51 6.95
C LYS A 104 11.59 -4.77 5.46
N LEU A 105 11.06 -5.93 5.11
CA LEU A 105 10.73 -6.25 3.71
C LEU A 105 9.74 -5.23 3.12
N ALA A 106 8.72 -4.84 3.88
CA ALA A 106 7.75 -3.84 3.43
C ALA A 106 8.40 -2.47 3.22
N THR A 107 9.23 -2.04 4.18
CA THR A 107 9.96 -0.77 4.09
C THR A 107 10.94 -0.75 2.93
N SER A 108 11.71 -1.83 2.75
CA SER A 108 12.64 -2.02 1.64
C SER A 108 11.92 -1.98 0.29
N THR A 109 10.78 -2.67 0.16
CA THR A 109 9.96 -2.67 -1.05
C THR A 109 9.44 -1.27 -1.40
N ILE A 110 8.93 -0.54 -0.41
CA ILE A 110 8.44 0.83 -0.58
C ILE A 110 9.60 1.76 -0.99
N ASN A 111 10.71 1.75 -0.25
CA ASN A 111 11.85 2.62 -0.52
C ASN A 111 12.48 2.35 -1.88
N ASN A 112 12.65 1.07 -2.25
CA ASN A 112 13.16 0.69 -3.56
C ASN A 112 12.25 1.19 -4.69
N THR A 113 10.93 1.00 -4.55
CA THR A 113 9.96 1.51 -5.52
C THR A 113 10.06 3.03 -5.65
N ILE A 114 10.11 3.75 -4.55
CA ILE A 114 10.19 5.22 -4.53
C ILE A 114 11.49 5.73 -5.16
N ASN A 115 12.62 5.08 -4.88
CA ASN A 115 13.91 5.39 -5.48
C ASN A 115 13.87 5.23 -7.00
N CYS A 116 13.30 4.12 -7.50
CA CYS A 116 13.17 3.85 -8.92
C CYS A 116 12.24 4.83 -9.66
N LEU A 117 11.32 5.47 -8.94
CA LEU A 117 10.32 6.39 -9.50
C LEU A 117 10.70 7.86 -9.37
N TYR A 118 11.79 8.18 -8.65
CA TYR A 118 12.14 9.55 -8.27
C TYR A 118 12.47 10.46 -9.47
N SER A 119 13.13 9.92 -10.50
CA SER A 119 13.43 10.66 -11.74
C SER A 119 12.16 11.17 -12.42
N ASP A 120 11.09 10.40 -12.34
CA ASP A 120 9.85 10.60 -13.08
C ASP A 120 8.72 11.15 -12.19
N ARG A 121 9.06 11.66 -11.01
CA ARG A 121 8.09 12.16 -10.02
C ARG A 121 7.11 13.20 -10.57
N ALA A 122 7.56 14.07 -11.47
CA ALA A 122 6.69 15.06 -12.11
C ALA A 122 5.61 14.40 -13.00
N PHE A 123 6.00 13.39 -13.77
CA PHE A 123 5.07 12.62 -14.60
C PHE A 123 4.06 11.85 -13.73
N ILE A 124 4.55 11.21 -12.66
CA ILE A 124 3.73 10.41 -11.75
C ILE A 124 2.70 11.27 -11.02
N ARG A 125 3.09 12.45 -10.54
CA ARG A 125 2.18 13.42 -9.92
C ARG A 125 1.01 13.80 -10.83
N THR A 126 1.30 14.02 -12.11
CA THR A 126 0.30 14.52 -13.06
C THR A 126 -0.59 13.41 -13.59
N HIS A 127 -0.04 12.23 -13.91
CA HIS A 127 -0.75 11.24 -14.71
C HIS A 127 -1.09 9.94 -13.97
N VAL A 128 -0.43 9.66 -12.83
CA VAL A 128 -0.55 8.38 -12.13
C VAL A 128 -1.30 8.54 -10.80
N PHE A 129 -0.86 9.45 -9.93
CA PHE A 129 -1.49 9.66 -8.61
C PHE A 129 -3.00 9.97 -8.67
N PRO A 130 -3.49 10.81 -9.61
CA PRO A 130 -4.92 11.12 -9.67
C PRO A 130 -5.81 9.93 -10.05
N ARG A 131 -5.26 8.81 -10.53
CA ARG A 131 -6.01 7.65 -11.06
C ARG A 131 -6.40 6.60 -10.00
N GLY A 132 -6.34 6.91 -8.71
CA GLY A 132 -7.04 6.11 -7.69
C GLY A 132 -6.24 5.71 -6.44
N TYR A 133 -5.06 6.28 -6.21
CA TYR A 133 -4.33 6.04 -4.97
C TYR A 133 -4.89 6.89 -3.82
N PRO A 134 -5.03 6.33 -2.61
CA PRO A 134 -5.50 7.10 -1.46
C PRO A 134 -4.48 8.18 -1.07
N HIS A 135 -4.97 9.32 -0.60
CA HIS A 135 -4.15 10.49 -0.27
C HIS A 135 -2.99 10.17 0.69
N GLY A 136 -3.23 9.34 1.71
CA GLY A 136 -2.18 8.97 2.66
C GLY A 136 -1.00 8.22 2.02
N PHE A 137 -1.28 7.38 1.00
CA PHE A 137 -0.23 6.67 0.28
C PHE A 137 0.57 7.60 -0.63
N THR A 138 -0.11 8.48 -1.38
CA THR A 138 0.57 9.44 -2.27
C THR A 138 1.37 10.46 -1.46
N GLN A 139 0.85 10.93 -0.33
CA GLN A 139 1.57 11.80 0.61
C GLN A 139 2.85 11.13 1.16
N MET A 140 2.78 9.85 1.55
CA MET A 140 3.95 9.11 2.03
C MET A 140 5.07 9.05 0.98
N ILE A 141 4.72 8.85 -0.30
CA ILE A 141 5.69 8.88 -1.40
C ILE A 141 6.29 10.28 -1.57
N GLU A 142 5.44 11.32 -1.57
CA GLU A 142 5.88 12.71 -1.69
C GLU A 142 6.86 13.12 -0.59
N GLU A 143 6.58 12.74 0.66
CA GLU A 143 7.46 12.98 1.80
C GLU A 143 8.82 12.30 1.61
N LYS A 144 8.83 11.07 1.13
CA LYS A 144 10.05 10.33 0.83
C LYS A 144 10.84 10.91 -0.35
N TRP A 145 10.17 11.42 -1.38
CA TRP A 145 10.86 12.16 -2.45
C TRP A 145 11.47 13.48 -1.96
N LYS A 146 10.81 14.19 -1.05
CA LYS A 146 11.41 15.36 -0.39
C LYS A 146 12.65 14.97 0.43
N LEU A 147 12.65 13.81 1.09
CA LEU A 147 13.84 13.29 1.76
C LEU A 147 15.00 13.05 0.77
N ILE A 148 14.73 12.44 -0.40
CA ILE A 148 15.74 12.26 -1.45
C ILE A 148 16.28 13.62 -1.93
N GLU A 149 15.40 14.61 -2.14
CA GLU A 149 15.78 15.98 -2.53
C GLU A 149 16.72 16.62 -1.48
N THR A 150 16.33 16.59 -0.21
CA THR A 150 17.14 17.15 0.89
C THR A 150 18.48 16.46 1.09
N GLN A 151 18.60 15.18 0.70
CA GLN A 151 19.85 14.41 0.76
C GLN A 151 20.73 14.58 -0.50
N GLY A 152 20.39 15.51 -1.40
CA GLY A 152 21.13 15.78 -2.63
C GLY A 152 20.91 14.72 -3.71
N GLY A 153 19.73 14.11 -3.77
CA GLY A 153 19.37 13.09 -4.76
C GLY A 153 19.83 11.68 -4.40
N LYS A 154 20.29 11.45 -3.17
CA LYS A 154 20.71 10.11 -2.72
C LYS A 154 19.50 9.20 -2.48
N PRO A 155 19.57 7.93 -2.90
CA PRO A 155 18.48 6.98 -2.69
C PRO A 155 18.26 6.69 -1.21
N LEU A 156 17.01 6.41 -0.85
CA LEU A 156 16.62 5.95 0.47
C LEU A 156 17.20 4.55 0.76
N PRO A 157 17.50 4.23 2.03
CA PRO A 157 18.06 2.94 2.40
C PRO A 157 17.06 1.79 2.18
N MET A 158 17.54 0.63 1.72
CA MET A 158 16.74 -0.55 1.39
C MET A 158 16.83 -1.65 2.48
N VAL A 159 17.02 -1.25 3.75
CA VAL A 159 17.25 -2.14 4.91
C VAL A 159 16.05 -3.02 5.26
#